data_AF-A0A9D5GYC0-F1
#
_entry.id   AF-A0A9D5GYC0-F1
#
_cell.length_a   1.000
_cell.length_b   1.000
_cell.length_c   1.000
_cell.angle_alpha   90.00
_cell.angle_beta   90.00
_cell.angle_gamma   90.00
#
_symmetry.space_group_name_H-M   'P 1'
#
loop_
_entity.id
_entity.type
_entity.pdbx_description
1 polymer ?
#
loop_
_entity_poly.entity_id
_entity_poly.type
_entity_poly.pdbx_seq_one_letter_code
_entity_poly.pdbx_strand_id
1 'polypeptide(L)'
;MELEYQWLKKLWWTVGLIVISSVIVLVEKVFLKPRRIRTMLEKQGIKGPKPSFPFGNVTEMQQIRPQPSASGDSTEDWVNSLFPYFQTWKQQYGSLFTYSTGIKQHLYIESGKVIRDLSVHMSPDLGRVEYLNKALLPMLGDGILRANGKSWIFQRNLIITELFMSKVKTMLGHMEGSTLEIVQKWERLIDESKDKVVEIVIENDLKVLSENIISKACFGSDYTQGKYIFEKLAGMQNKLSKTSTLLGYLNLSFLPSKESREIWKLKKEVDVLIMNIINAREKQNQENNNGERQNDLLQKIIEGVAKEKLLNVSGQGTLKRGHDMNQLIIDICKSIYFAGSESTALSVVWALYLLAVYPEWQKRIRDEISEVFGDDSPPSFTDMSKLQKMKTLTTVVLESMRLYGPAVTNSRETFADLKIGDLVLPKGLYLWMFVPSLHRDVDNWGPDALEFKPERFANGVSGACKYTQAYLPFGYGSRFCLGQNFTLTEIKIVIGLMVHNFDLKLSPNYVHCPASNLLLVPKYGMKLLVSKRNAGK
;
A
#
# COMPACT_ATOMS: atom_id res chain seq x y z
N MET A 1 -57.28 -26.31 20.23
CA MET A 1 -57.55 -25.00 20.87
C MET A 1 -56.64 -24.68 22.06
N GLU A 2 -56.76 -25.29 23.24
CA GLU A 2 -55.94 -24.91 24.43
C GLU A 2 -54.43 -25.07 24.20
N LEU A 3 -54.01 -26.19 23.61
CA LEU A 3 -52.61 -26.50 23.29
C LEU A 3 -52.03 -25.58 22.21
N GLU A 4 -52.82 -25.22 21.20
CA GLU A 4 -52.42 -24.28 20.13
C GLU A 4 -52.29 -22.85 20.68
N TYR A 5 -53.17 -22.45 21.60
CA TYR A 5 -53.12 -21.15 22.26
C TYR A 5 -51.89 -21.02 23.17
N GLN A 6 -51.52 -22.07 23.89
CA GLN A 6 -50.29 -22.11 24.70
C GLN A 6 -49.02 -22.09 23.83
N TRP A 7 -49.03 -22.78 22.68
CA TRP A 7 -47.94 -22.73 21.70
C TRP A 7 -47.78 -21.34 21.09
N LEU A 8 -48.88 -20.71 20.68
CA LEU A 8 -48.89 -19.34 20.16
C LEU A 8 -48.38 -18.34 21.22
N LYS A 9 -48.81 -18.46 22.49
CA LYS A 9 -48.28 -17.63 23.58
C LYS A 9 -46.77 -17.77 23.75
N LYS A 10 -46.25 -19.00 23.78
CA LYS A 10 -44.80 -19.25 23.88
C LYS A 10 -44.05 -18.66 22.68
N LEU A 11 -44.59 -18.78 21.47
CA LEU A 11 -44.03 -18.20 20.25
C LEU A 11 -43.99 -16.67 20.30
N TRP A 12 -45.07 -16.01 20.76
CA TRP A 12 -45.09 -14.56 20.90
C TRP A 12 -44.09 -14.05 21.95
N TRP A 13 -43.93 -14.77 23.08
CA TRP A 13 -42.91 -14.45 24.08
C TRP A 13 -41.48 -14.61 23.55
N THR A 14 -41.19 -15.68 22.80
CA THR A 14 -39.85 -15.87 22.21
C THR A 14 -39.55 -14.84 21.14
N VAL A 15 -40.51 -14.51 20.27
CA VAL A 15 -40.37 -13.42 19.29
C VAL A 15 -40.17 -12.08 20.00
N GLY A 16 -40.94 -11.79 21.05
CA GLY A 16 -40.79 -10.57 21.85
C GLY A 16 -39.39 -10.45 22.47
N LEU A 17 -38.86 -11.52 23.05
CA LEU A 17 -37.50 -11.56 23.60
C LEU A 17 -36.42 -11.35 22.52
N ILE A 18 -36.58 -11.94 21.33
CA ILE A 18 -35.67 -11.74 20.20
C ILE A 18 -35.69 -10.28 19.73
N VAL A 19 -36.88 -9.67 19.64
CA VAL A 19 -37.02 -8.27 19.25
C VAL A 19 -36.38 -7.34 20.28
N ILE A 20 -36.67 -7.53 21.58
CA ILE A 20 -36.08 -6.73 22.65
C ILE A 20 -34.55 -6.87 22.65
N SER A 21 -34.03 -8.09 22.56
CA SER A 21 -32.59 -8.35 22.46
C SER A 21 -31.97 -7.66 21.24
N SER A 22 -32.64 -7.74 20.09
CA SER A 22 -32.20 -7.07 18.86
C SER A 22 -32.18 -5.55 18.99
N VAL A 23 -33.18 -4.96 19.64
CA VAL A 23 -33.25 -3.51 19.91
C VAL A 23 -32.14 -3.09 20.88
N ILE A 24 -31.89 -3.86 21.95
CA ILE A 24 -30.79 -3.59 22.89
C ILE A 24 -29.45 -3.60 22.16
N VAL A 25 -29.18 -4.64 21.35
CA VAL A 25 -27.94 -4.74 20.57
C VAL A 25 -27.82 -3.59 19.56
N LEU A 26 -28.93 -3.16 18.95
CA LEU A 26 -28.96 -2.03 18.03
C LEU A 26 -28.63 -0.71 18.76
N VAL A 27 -29.28 -0.45 19.90
CA VAL A 27 -29.02 0.74 20.73
C VAL A 27 -27.57 0.77 21.19
N GLU A 28 -27.04 -0.38 21.62
CA GLU A 28 -25.65 -0.52 22.05
C GLU A 28 -24.69 -0.19 20.90
N LYS A 29 -24.88 -0.78 19.72
CA LYS A 29 -23.98 -0.61 18.57
C LYS A 29 -24.07 0.76 17.92
N VAL A 30 -25.27 1.33 17.81
CA VAL A 30 -25.54 2.57 17.06
C VAL A 30 -25.35 3.81 17.92
N PHE A 31 -25.72 3.77 19.20
CA PHE A 31 -25.72 4.95 20.06
C PHE A 31 -24.70 4.87 21.20
N LEU A 32 -24.74 3.79 22.01
CA LEU A 32 -23.94 3.74 23.25
C LEU A 32 -22.44 3.58 22.95
N LYS A 33 -22.06 2.65 22.08
CA LYS A 33 -20.65 2.39 21.75
C LYS A 33 -19.96 3.60 21.13
N PRO A 34 -20.50 4.25 20.06
CA PRO A 34 -19.87 5.42 19.48
C PRO A 34 -19.75 6.58 20.48
N ARG A 35 -20.80 6.83 21.28
CA ARG A 35 -20.78 7.87 22.32
C ARG A 35 -19.76 7.58 23.42
N ARG A 36 -19.64 6.33 23.86
CA ARG A 36 -18.62 5.90 24.84
C ARG A 36 -17.21 6.15 24.30
N ILE A 37 -16.91 5.70 23.08
CA ILE A 37 -15.60 5.89 22.45
C ILE A 37 -15.25 7.37 22.38
N ARG A 38 -16.18 8.19 21.85
CA ARG A 38 -15.97 9.64 21.74
C ARG A 38 -15.77 10.31 23.09
N THR A 39 -16.59 9.97 24.09
CA THR A 39 -16.48 10.52 25.45
C THR A 39 -15.13 10.16 26.08
N MET A 40 -14.61 8.96 25.84
CA MET A 40 -13.27 8.57 26.32
C MET A 40 -12.16 9.40 25.69
N LEU A 41 -12.28 9.76 24.41
CA LEU A 41 -11.32 10.65 23.74
C LEU A 41 -11.45 12.10 24.24
N GLU A 42 -12.66 12.62 24.38
CA GLU A 42 -12.93 13.98 24.87
C GLU A 42 -12.43 14.19 26.31
N LYS A 43 -12.55 13.16 27.17
CA LYS A 43 -11.98 13.17 28.54
C LYS A 43 -10.45 13.29 28.56
N GLN A 44 -9.77 12.92 27.47
CA GLN A 44 -8.32 13.05 27.29
C GLN A 44 -7.95 14.37 26.59
N GLY A 45 -8.90 15.29 26.40
CA GLY A 45 -8.68 16.58 25.74
C GLY A 45 -8.74 16.54 24.21
N ILE A 46 -9.00 15.39 23.59
CA ILE A 46 -9.10 15.26 22.15
C ILE A 46 -10.47 15.78 21.70
N LYS A 47 -10.47 16.93 21.03
CA LYS A 47 -11.65 17.57 20.46
C LYS A 47 -11.79 17.22 18.98
N GLY A 48 -12.88 17.67 18.36
CA GLY A 48 -13.09 17.53 16.92
C GLY A 48 -14.52 17.90 16.52
N PRO A 49 -14.82 17.87 15.21
CA PRO A 49 -16.10 18.32 14.68
C PRO A 49 -17.27 17.50 15.26
N LYS A 50 -18.39 18.17 15.56
CA LYS A 50 -19.58 17.53 16.14
C LYS A 50 -20.28 16.64 15.10
N PRO A 51 -20.54 15.35 15.39
CA PRO A 51 -21.11 14.44 14.41
C PRO A 51 -22.64 14.61 14.36
N SER A 52 -23.22 14.54 13.17
CA SER A 52 -24.67 14.48 12.97
C SER A 52 -25.15 13.03 12.83
N PHE A 53 -26.36 12.71 13.28
CA PHE A 53 -26.95 11.39 13.03
C PHE A 53 -27.79 11.45 11.74
N PRO A 54 -27.74 10.44 10.85
CA PRO A 54 -26.98 9.19 10.93
C PRO A 54 -25.59 9.21 10.27
N PHE A 55 -25.16 10.34 9.70
CA PHE A 55 -24.01 10.39 8.77
C PHE A 55 -22.65 10.74 9.41
N GLY A 56 -22.60 11.06 10.69
CA GLY A 56 -21.41 11.56 11.36
C GLY A 56 -20.99 12.91 10.80
N ASN A 57 -19.75 13.04 10.35
CA ASN A 57 -19.20 14.24 9.72
C ASN A 57 -19.19 14.16 8.18
N VAL A 58 -19.78 13.12 7.57
CA VAL A 58 -19.70 12.91 6.11
C VAL A 58 -20.30 14.08 5.32
N THR A 59 -21.40 14.66 5.78
CA THR A 59 -22.02 15.82 5.12
C THR A 59 -21.09 17.03 5.10
N GLU A 60 -20.40 17.30 6.21
CA GLU A 60 -19.40 18.36 6.30
C GLU A 60 -18.19 18.08 5.39
N MET A 61 -17.70 16.83 5.37
CA MET A 61 -16.62 16.40 4.47
C MET A 61 -16.97 16.60 2.98
N GLN A 62 -18.24 16.44 2.61
CA GLN A 62 -18.73 16.66 1.23
C GLN A 62 -18.92 18.14 0.89
N GLN A 63 -19.19 18.99 1.88
CA GLN A 63 -19.33 20.43 1.71
C GLN A 63 -17.97 21.13 1.57
N ILE A 64 -16.95 20.65 2.29
CA ILE A 64 -15.58 21.16 2.19
C ILE A 64 -15.00 20.72 0.85
N ARG A 65 -15.05 21.61 -0.14
CA ARG A 65 -14.44 21.41 -1.46
C ARG A 65 -12.98 21.85 -1.46
N PRO A 66 -12.12 21.25 -2.31
CA PRO A 66 -10.82 21.81 -2.60
C PRO A 66 -11.00 23.24 -3.11
N GLN A 67 -10.29 24.21 -2.53
CA GLN A 67 -10.22 25.53 -3.15
C GLN A 67 -9.28 25.43 -4.35
N PRO A 68 -9.66 25.94 -5.54
CA PRO A 68 -8.73 26.05 -6.64
C PRO A 68 -7.65 27.07 -6.27
N SER A 69 -6.37 26.68 -6.33
CA SER A 69 -5.26 27.62 -6.20
C SER A 69 -5.35 28.68 -7.30
N ALA A 70 -5.17 29.94 -6.91
CA ALA A 70 -5.14 31.09 -7.81
C ALA A 70 -3.86 31.18 -8.67
N SER A 71 -2.88 30.29 -8.44
CA SER A 71 -1.59 30.26 -9.13
C SER A 71 -1.34 28.86 -9.69
N GLY A 72 -1.41 28.71 -11.02
CA GLY A 72 -1.23 27.45 -11.73
C GLY A 72 0.17 26.86 -11.71
N ASP A 73 0.97 27.09 -10.66
CA ASP A 73 2.41 26.82 -10.66
C ASP A 73 2.99 26.19 -9.37
N SER A 74 2.18 25.87 -8.34
CA SER A 74 2.72 25.25 -7.13
C SER A 74 2.52 23.73 -7.12
N THR A 75 3.63 22.99 -7.15
CA THR A 75 3.75 21.54 -6.83
C THR A 75 3.20 21.13 -5.45
N GLU A 76 2.67 22.09 -4.68
CA GLU A 76 2.34 21.99 -3.26
C GLU A 76 0.84 21.82 -2.98
N ASP A 77 -0.04 22.17 -3.93
CA ASP A 77 -1.50 22.29 -3.67
C ASP A 77 -2.25 20.95 -3.64
N TRP A 78 -1.63 19.87 -4.14
CA TRP A 78 -2.31 18.59 -4.29
C TRP A 78 -2.61 17.89 -2.96
N VAL A 79 -1.77 18.08 -1.93
CA VAL A 79 -1.93 17.42 -0.62
C VAL A 79 -3.23 17.87 0.05
N ASN A 80 -3.48 19.18 0.05
CA ASN A 80 -4.71 19.76 0.58
C ASN A 80 -5.93 19.42 -0.28
N SER A 81 -5.73 19.24 -1.58
CA SER A 81 -6.79 18.89 -2.52
C SER A 81 -7.33 17.46 -2.35
N LEU A 82 -6.53 16.52 -1.84
CA LEU A 82 -6.98 15.13 -1.65
C LEU A 82 -8.02 14.98 -0.53
N PHE A 83 -7.76 15.59 0.63
CA PHE A 83 -8.62 15.51 1.82
C PHE A 83 -8.72 16.88 2.52
N PRO A 84 -9.37 17.88 1.89
CA PRO A 84 -9.35 19.27 2.37
C PRO A 84 -9.97 19.46 3.76
N TYR A 85 -10.88 18.57 4.15
CA TYR A 85 -11.49 18.55 5.48
C TYR A 85 -10.49 18.23 6.60
N PHE A 86 -9.46 17.41 6.35
CA PHE A 86 -8.44 17.14 7.36
C PHE A 86 -7.61 18.39 7.67
N GLN A 87 -7.26 19.16 6.64
CA GLN A 87 -6.54 20.42 6.82
C GLN A 87 -7.39 21.47 7.54
N THR A 88 -8.67 21.58 7.18
CA THR A 88 -9.62 22.49 7.84
C THR A 88 -9.76 22.16 9.33
N TRP A 89 -9.93 20.88 9.67
CA TRP A 89 -10.05 20.44 11.06
C TRP A 89 -8.71 20.51 11.81
N LYS A 90 -7.57 20.29 11.15
CA LYS A 90 -6.25 20.49 11.74
C LYS A 90 -6.07 21.93 12.21
N GLN A 91 -6.47 22.90 11.41
CA GLN A 91 -6.40 24.33 11.80
C GLN A 91 -7.28 24.66 13.01
N GLN A 92 -8.41 23.95 13.19
CA GLN A 92 -9.34 24.20 14.29
C GLN A 92 -9.02 23.42 15.57
N TYR A 93 -8.54 22.18 15.45
CA TYR A 93 -8.42 21.24 16.57
C TYR A 93 -6.98 20.77 16.81
N GLY A 94 -6.02 21.14 15.96
CA GLY A 94 -4.62 20.73 16.04
C GLY A 94 -4.31 19.41 15.32
N SER A 95 -3.11 18.87 15.55
CA SER A 95 -2.59 17.66 14.88
C SER A 95 -3.19 16.33 15.37
N LEU A 96 -4.15 16.38 16.30
CA LEU A 96 -4.79 15.21 16.90
C LEU A 96 -6.26 15.54 17.20
N PHE A 97 -7.20 14.95 16.46
CA PHE A 97 -8.63 15.22 16.64
C PHE A 97 -9.51 14.01 16.32
N THR A 98 -10.73 14.00 16.85
CA THR A 98 -11.70 12.93 16.61
C THR A 98 -12.81 13.35 15.65
N TYR A 99 -13.23 12.45 14.77
CA TYR A 99 -14.36 12.65 13.85
C TYR A 99 -15.13 11.34 13.66
N SER A 100 -16.26 11.38 12.97
CA SER A 100 -17.11 10.21 12.76
C SER A 100 -17.52 10.04 11.30
N THR A 101 -17.62 8.80 10.83
CA THR A 101 -18.31 8.49 9.56
C THR A 101 -19.45 7.52 9.83
N GLY A 102 -20.67 8.04 9.78
CA GLY A 102 -21.82 7.39 10.41
C GLY A 102 -21.57 7.09 11.88
N ILE A 103 -21.75 5.84 12.28
CA ILE A 103 -21.53 5.37 13.66
C ILE A 103 -20.06 5.08 13.99
N LYS A 104 -19.15 5.14 13.00
CA LYS A 104 -17.73 4.79 13.18
C LYS A 104 -16.99 5.99 13.76
N GLN A 105 -16.29 5.79 14.87
CA GLN A 105 -15.47 6.82 15.50
C GLN A 105 -14.02 6.71 15.04
N HIS A 106 -13.44 7.83 14.65
CA HIS A 106 -12.09 7.93 14.14
C HIS A 106 -11.26 8.87 15.00
N LEU A 107 -9.96 8.59 15.08
CA LEU A 107 -8.92 9.46 15.60
C LEU A 107 -7.96 9.78 14.46
N TYR A 108 -7.94 11.04 14.04
CA TYR A 108 -6.96 11.54 13.09
C TYR A 108 -5.65 11.85 13.83
N ILE A 109 -4.54 11.35 13.31
CA ILE A 109 -3.22 11.46 13.94
C ILE A 109 -2.23 12.04 12.93
N GLU A 110 -1.68 13.19 13.26
CA GLU A 110 -0.57 13.84 12.53
C GLU A 110 0.55 14.29 13.48
N SER A 111 0.58 13.75 14.70
CA SER A 111 1.63 14.06 15.68
C SER A 111 2.74 13.02 15.62
N GLY A 112 3.98 13.45 15.31
CA GLY A 112 5.15 12.58 15.32
C GLY A 112 5.40 11.88 16.67
N LYS A 113 5.10 12.56 17.80
CA LYS A 113 5.18 11.98 19.16
C LYS A 113 4.26 10.75 19.28
N VAL A 114 2.99 10.89 18.89
CA VAL A 114 1.99 9.82 18.99
C VAL A 114 2.36 8.66 18.07
N ILE A 115 2.90 8.94 16.88
CA ILE A 115 3.30 7.91 15.92
C ILE A 115 4.52 7.13 16.41
N ARG A 116 5.49 7.78 17.04
CA ARG A 116 6.59 7.10 17.74
C ARG A 116 6.05 6.13 18.79
N ASP A 117 5.11 6.57 19.62
CA ASP A 117 4.54 5.75 20.69
C ASP A 117 3.66 4.60 20.13
N LEU A 118 2.97 4.82 19.00
CA LEU A 118 2.26 3.76 18.27
C LEU A 118 3.23 2.74 17.64
N SER A 119 4.39 3.20 17.18
CA SER A 119 5.34 2.37 16.46
C SER A 119 6.03 1.33 17.32
N VAL A 120 6.14 1.57 18.64
CA VAL A 120 6.67 0.59 19.58
C VAL A 120 5.63 -0.47 19.98
N HIS A 121 4.35 -0.25 19.66
CA HIS A 121 3.28 -1.17 19.98
C HIS A 121 3.22 -2.33 18.96
N MET A 122 3.58 -3.54 19.41
CA MET A 122 3.69 -4.73 18.54
C MET A 122 2.52 -5.71 18.67
N SER A 123 1.48 -5.40 19.46
CA SER A 123 0.34 -6.31 19.66
C SER A 123 -0.47 -6.52 18.37
N PRO A 124 -1.03 -7.73 18.13
CA PRO A 124 -2.03 -7.94 17.10
C PRO A 124 -3.35 -7.19 17.34
N ASP A 125 -3.53 -6.58 18.53
CA ASP A 125 -4.70 -5.78 18.88
C ASP A 125 -4.79 -4.47 18.11
N LEU A 126 -3.72 -4.03 17.46
CA LEU A 126 -3.74 -2.91 16.53
C LEU A 126 -3.66 -3.43 15.09
N GLY A 127 -4.83 -3.72 14.52
CA GLY A 127 -4.94 -4.43 13.24
C GLY A 127 -5.42 -3.59 12.06
N ARG A 128 -5.67 -4.28 10.94
CA ARG A 128 -6.31 -3.69 9.77
C ARG A 128 -7.80 -3.46 10.05
N VAL A 129 -8.31 -2.34 9.54
CA VAL A 129 -9.69 -1.90 9.70
C VAL A 129 -10.65 -2.89 9.02
N GLU A 130 -11.54 -3.52 9.79
CA GLU A 130 -12.39 -4.62 9.30
C GLU A 130 -13.33 -4.21 8.17
N TYR A 131 -13.93 -3.01 8.25
CA TYR A 131 -14.87 -2.57 7.22
C TYR A 131 -14.18 -2.22 5.90
N LEU A 132 -12.96 -1.69 5.94
CA LEU A 132 -12.15 -1.45 4.72
C LEU A 132 -11.71 -2.78 4.13
N ASN A 133 -11.30 -3.72 4.99
CA ASN A 133 -10.96 -5.07 4.54
C ASN A 133 -12.13 -5.67 3.77
N LYS A 134 -13.35 -5.70 4.33
CA LYS A 134 -14.54 -6.29 3.70
C LYS A 134 -14.74 -5.85 2.25
N ALA A 135 -14.52 -4.58 1.92
CA ALA A 135 -14.61 -4.07 0.55
C ALA A 135 -13.60 -4.74 -0.41
N LEU A 136 -12.40 -5.07 0.08
CA LEU A 136 -11.34 -5.73 -0.69
C LEU A 136 -11.45 -7.26 -0.70
N LEU A 137 -12.47 -7.87 -0.07
CA LEU A 137 -12.64 -9.34 -0.02
C LEU A 137 -12.60 -10.00 -1.40
N PRO A 138 -13.32 -9.48 -2.42
CA PRO A 138 -13.35 -10.16 -3.70
C PRO A 138 -11.98 -10.17 -4.40
N MET A 139 -11.18 -9.13 -4.18
CA MET A 139 -9.89 -8.94 -4.84
C MET A 139 -8.76 -9.69 -4.14
N LEU A 140 -8.72 -9.69 -2.80
CA LEU A 140 -7.57 -10.17 -2.03
C LEU A 140 -7.85 -11.38 -1.14
N GLY A 141 -9.11 -11.80 -1.02
CA GLY A 141 -9.51 -12.92 -0.15
C GLY A 141 -9.03 -12.74 1.29
N ASP A 142 -8.54 -13.81 1.92
CA ASP A 142 -7.97 -13.76 3.27
C ASP A 142 -6.44 -13.59 3.29
N GLY A 143 -5.89 -13.02 2.22
CA GLY A 143 -4.47 -12.75 2.07
C GLY A 143 -3.94 -11.69 3.05
N ILE A 144 -2.61 -11.61 3.13
CA ILE A 144 -1.88 -10.93 4.21
C ILE A 144 -2.22 -9.44 4.34
N LEU A 145 -2.61 -8.78 3.24
CA LEU A 145 -3.00 -7.37 3.24
C LEU A 145 -4.28 -7.10 4.05
N ARG A 146 -5.16 -8.10 4.16
CA ARG A 146 -6.43 -8.04 4.91
C ARG A 146 -6.41 -8.83 6.23
N ALA A 147 -5.60 -9.88 6.33
CA ALA A 147 -5.61 -10.78 7.48
C ALA A 147 -5.40 -10.03 8.82
N ASN A 148 -6.02 -10.53 9.89
CA ASN A 148 -5.84 -10.09 11.28
C ASN A 148 -5.60 -11.28 12.22
N GLY A 149 -5.14 -11.00 13.44
CA GLY A 149 -4.93 -12.01 14.48
C GLY A 149 -3.96 -13.13 14.05
N LYS A 150 -4.27 -14.37 14.43
CA LYS A 150 -3.42 -15.55 14.17
C LYS A 150 -3.15 -15.79 12.68
N SER A 151 -4.14 -15.59 11.80
CA SER A 151 -3.96 -15.78 10.36
C SER A 151 -2.91 -14.82 9.79
N TRP A 152 -2.93 -13.56 10.24
CA TRP A 152 -1.92 -12.59 9.83
C TRP A 152 -0.52 -12.93 10.35
N ILE A 153 -0.40 -13.35 11.62
CA ILE A 153 0.90 -13.75 12.20
C ILE A 153 1.52 -14.89 11.40
N PHE A 154 0.71 -15.91 11.08
CA PHE A 154 1.14 -17.04 10.26
C PHE A 154 1.65 -16.59 8.89
N GLN A 155 0.82 -15.86 8.14
CA GLN A 155 1.18 -15.39 6.79
C GLN A 155 2.39 -14.46 6.80
N ARG A 156 2.51 -13.58 7.80
CA ARG A 156 3.65 -12.68 7.96
C ARG A 156 4.96 -13.45 8.17
N ASN A 157 4.96 -14.41 9.09
CA ASN A 157 6.16 -15.22 9.38
C ASN A 157 6.59 -16.07 8.18
N LEU A 158 5.62 -16.51 7.38
CA LEU A 158 5.86 -17.26 6.15
C LEU A 158 6.55 -16.41 5.07
N ILE A 159 6.14 -15.15 4.91
CA ILE A 159 6.60 -14.30 3.80
C ILE A 159 7.87 -13.51 4.15
N ILE A 160 8.01 -13.04 5.39
CA ILE A 160 9.06 -12.07 5.78
C ILE A 160 10.48 -12.61 5.54
N THR A 161 10.72 -13.90 5.73
CA THR A 161 12.06 -14.50 5.60
C THR A 161 12.57 -14.49 4.17
N GLU A 162 11.67 -14.58 3.19
CA GLU A 162 12.02 -14.55 1.77
C GLU A 162 12.24 -13.12 1.22
N LEU A 163 11.94 -12.10 2.04
CA LEU A 163 12.15 -10.68 1.70
C LEU A 163 13.24 -10.01 2.54
N PHE A 164 14.01 -10.80 3.30
CA PHE A 164 15.23 -10.33 3.94
C PHE A 164 16.32 -10.01 2.92
N MET A 165 17.23 -9.09 3.28
CA MET A 165 18.30 -8.65 2.40
C MET A 165 19.16 -9.81 1.86
N SER A 166 19.33 -10.90 2.62
CA SER A 166 20.07 -12.09 2.15
C SER A 166 19.41 -12.76 0.93
N LYS A 167 18.09 -12.72 0.84
CA LYS A 167 17.29 -13.27 -0.27
C LYS A 167 17.10 -12.26 -1.39
N VAL A 168 16.88 -10.99 -1.06
CA VAL A 168 16.77 -9.92 -2.08
C VAL A 168 18.04 -9.82 -2.94
N LYS A 169 19.22 -10.07 -2.36
CA LYS A 169 20.50 -10.15 -3.09
C LYS A 169 20.49 -11.16 -4.24
N THR A 170 19.72 -12.25 -4.15
CA THR A 170 19.66 -13.25 -5.23
C THR A 170 18.70 -12.85 -6.35
N MET A 171 17.92 -11.78 -6.16
CA MET A 171 16.90 -11.32 -7.11
C MET A 171 17.38 -10.18 -8.02
N LEU A 172 18.60 -9.65 -7.79
CA LEU A 172 19.11 -8.47 -8.48
C LEU A 172 19.20 -8.65 -10.00
N GLY A 173 19.57 -9.85 -10.46
CA GLY A 173 19.61 -10.16 -11.89
C GLY A 173 18.24 -10.07 -12.56
N HIS A 174 17.16 -10.46 -11.86
CA HIS A 174 15.80 -10.30 -12.37
C HIS A 174 15.37 -8.82 -12.45
N MET A 175 15.79 -8.02 -11.46
CA MET A 175 15.53 -6.58 -11.43
C MET A 175 16.27 -5.84 -12.55
N GLU A 176 17.58 -6.08 -12.69
CA GLU A 176 18.42 -5.50 -13.74
C GLU A 176 17.94 -5.93 -15.12
N GLY A 177 17.80 -7.25 -15.37
CA GLY A 177 17.42 -7.76 -16.67
C GLY A 177 16.08 -7.22 -17.15
N SER A 178 15.07 -7.18 -16.27
CA SER A 178 13.76 -6.60 -16.63
C SER A 178 13.84 -5.09 -16.87
N THR A 179 14.71 -4.37 -16.14
CA THR A 179 14.92 -2.92 -16.36
C THR A 179 15.57 -2.65 -17.71
N LEU A 180 16.57 -3.45 -18.09
CA LEU A 180 17.24 -3.34 -19.38
C LEU A 180 16.28 -3.58 -20.56
N GLU A 181 15.28 -4.45 -20.42
CA GLU A 181 14.22 -4.61 -21.44
C GLU A 181 13.47 -3.29 -21.71
N ILE A 182 13.19 -2.49 -20.67
CA ILE A 182 12.55 -1.17 -20.81
C ILE A 182 13.52 -0.12 -21.34
N VAL A 183 14.78 -0.14 -20.88
CA VAL A 183 15.83 0.74 -21.43
C VAL A 183 15.94 0.53 -22.95
N GLN A 184 16.09 -0.72 -23.40
CA GLN A 184 16.16 -1.05 -24.83
C GLN A 184 14.89 -0.66 -25.60
N LYS A 185 13.72 -0.75 -24.97
CA LYS A 185 12.47 -0.26 -25.57
C LYS A 185 12.54 1.26 -25.79
N TRP A 186 12.94 2.03 -24.78
CA TRP A 186 13.02 3.49 -24.88
C TRP A 186 14.11 3.93 -25.85
N GLU A 187 15.26 3.25 -25.88
CA GLU A 187 16.33 3.50 -26.84
C GLU A 187 15.86 3.33 -28.28
N ARG A 188 15.10 2.27 -28.59
CA ARG A 188 14.51 2.06 -29.92
C ARG A 188 13.55 3.19 -30.31
N LEU A 189 12.67 3.59 -29.40
CA LEU A 189 11.74 4.71 -29.65
C LEU A 189 12.48 6.02 -29.94
N ILE A 190 13.58 6.26 -29.24
CA ILE A 190 14.44 7.43 -29.46
C ILE A 190 15.17 7.33 -30.81
N ASP A 191 15.67 6.15 -31.17
CA ASP A 191 16.39 5.95 -32.43
C ASP A 191 15.49 6.13 -33.65
N GLU A 192 14.24 5.68 -33.55
CA GLU A 192 13.20 5.84 -34.57
C GLU A 192 12.66 7.29 -34.66
N SER A 193 12.82 8.08 -33.59
CA SER A 193 12.43 9.51 -33.58
C SER A 193 13.41 10.36 -34.39
N LYS A 194 12.87 11.30 -35.17
CA LYS A 194 13.66 12.25 -35.97
C LYS A 194 14.50 13.16 -35.09
N ASP A 195 13.94 13.63 -33.98
CA ASP A 195 14.55 14.64 -33.11
C ASP A 195 15.45 14.03 -32.03
N LYS A 196 15.60 12.69 -31.99
CA LYS A 196 16.32 11.94 -30.94
C LYS A 196 15.86 12.25 -29.51
N VAL A 197 14.65 12.79 -29.40
CA VAL A 197 13.88 13.01 -28.18
C VAL A 197 12.49 12.43 -28.42
N VAL A 198 11.91 11.79 -27.41
CA VAL A 198 10.55 11.25 -27.47
C VAL A 198 9.79 11.60 -26.18
N GLU A 199 8.52 11.95 -26.31
CA GLU A 199 7.61 12.09 -25.17
C GLU A 199 7.05 10.71 -24.79
N ILE A 200 7.25 10.29 -23.54
CA ILE A 200 6.80 8.99 -23.03
C ILE A 200 5.86 9.20 -21.83
N VAL A 201 4.72 8.51 -21.85
CA VAL A 201 3.89 8.31 -20.64
C VAL A 201 4.46 7.11 -19.87
N ILE A 202 5.24 7.37 -18.83
CA ILE A 202 6.14 6.34 -18.27
C ILE A 202 5.44 5.32 -17.35
N GLU A 203 4.24 5.60 -16.86
CA GLU A 203 3.56 4.75 -15.86
C GLU A 203 3.30 3.33 -16.34
N ASN A 204 2.81 3.17 -17.58
CA ASN A 204 2.48 1.84 -18.08
C ASN A 204 3.74 0.98 -18.25
N ASP A 205 4.84 1.58 -18.70
CA ASP A 205 6.10 0.89 -18.89
C ASP A 205 6.72 0.48 -17.56
N LEU A 206 6.70 1.37 -16.57
CA LEU A 206 7.19 1.09 -15.23
C LEU A 206 6.28 0.12 -14.47
N LYS A 207 4.98 0.10 -14.77
CA LYS A 207 4.06 -0.91 -14.25
C LYS A 207 4.40 -2.29 -14.80
N VAL A 208 4.54 -2.42 -16.13
CA VAL A 208 4.96 -3.68 -16.77
C VAL A 208 6.33 -4.14 -16.25
N LEU A 209 7.24 -3.21 -16.00
CA LEU A 209 8.54 -3.49 -15.38
C LEU A 209 8.40 -4.15 -14.00
N SER A 210 7.70 -3.50 -13.05
CA SER A 210 7.54 -4.05 -11.70
C SER A 210 6.74 -5.36 -11.71
N GLU A 211 5.76 -5.50 -12.62
CA GLU A 211 5.01 -6.74 -12.84
C GLU A 211 5.90 -7.90 -13.34
N ASN A 212 6.87 -7.61 -14.21
CA ASN A 212 7.85 -8.58 -14.71
C ASN A 212 8.82 -8.98 -13.59
N ILE A 213 9.33 -8.00 -12.84
CA ILE A 213 10.26 -8.20 -11.72
C ILE A 213 9.63 -9.10 -10.64
N ILE A 214 8.40 -8.80 -10.19
CA ILE A 214 7.75 -9.61 -9.15
C ILE A 214 7.41 -11.03 -9.66
N SER A 215 6.99 -11.17 -10.92
CA SER A 215 6.71 -12.47 -11.55
C SER A 215 7.96 -13.37 -11.58
N LYS A 216 9.11 -12.82 -11.98
CA LYS A 216 10.38 -13.54 -12.03
C LYS A 216 10.91 -13.82 -10.61
N ALA A 217 10.97 -12.79 -9.76
CA ALA A 217 11.64 -12.88 -8.46
C ALA A 217 10.86 -13.66 -7.39
N CYS A 218 9.53 -13.56 -7.36
CA CYS A 218 8.72 -14.22 -6.32
C CYS A 218 8.07 -15.53 -6.78
N PHE A 219 7.80 -15.68 -8.08
CA PHE A 219 7.06 -16.84 -8.62
C PHE A 219 7.87 -17.68 -9.59
N GLY A 220 9.09 -17.27 -9.96
CA GLY A 220 9.93 -17.98 -10.93
C GLY A 220 9.24 -18.17 -12.29
N SER A 221 8.23 -17.36 -12.59
CA SER A 221 7.37 -17.49 -13.77
C SER A 221 7.74 -16.47 -14.84
N ASP A 222 7.51 -16.83 -16.11
CA ASP A 222 7.52 -15.85 -17.20
C ASP A 222 6.36 -14.85 -17.03
N TYR A 223 6.65 -13.57 -17.27
CA TYR A 223 5.71 -12.46 -17.17
C TYR A 223 4.43 -12.70 -17.99
N THR A 224 4.54 -13.42 -19.10
CA THR A 224 3.40 -13.75 -19.98
C THR A 224 2.23 -14.41 -19.22
N GLN A 225 2.51 -15.25 -18.21
CA GLN A 225 1.48 -15.86 -17.37
C GLN A 225 0.95 -14.88 -16.31
N GLY A 226 1.83 -14.09 -15.69
CA GLY A 226 1.48 -13.10 -14.67
C GLY A 226 0.65 -11.93 -15.20
N LYS A 227 0.88 -11.51 -16.45
CA LYS A 227 0.19 -10.38 -17.10
C LYS A 227 -1.34 -10.43 -16.94
N TYR A 228 -1.95 -11.58 -17.21
CA TYR A 228 -3.40 -11.74 -17.09
C TYR A 228 -3.90 -11.64 -15.64
N ILE A 229 -3.08 -12.02 -14.66
CA ILE A 229 -3.40 -11.85 -13.25
C ILE A 229 -3.42 -10.36 -12.89
N PHE A 230 -2.38 -9.60 -13.28
CA PHE A 230 -2.30 -8.17 -13.01
C PHE A 230 -3.43 -7.38 -13.67
N GLU A 231 -3.71 -7.64 -14.95
CA GLU A 231 -4.80 -6.97 -15.68
C GLU A 231 -6.16 -7.16 -14.98
N LYS A 232 -6.44 -8.38 -14.50
CA LYS A 232 -7.70 -8.68 -13.80
C LYS A 232 -7.75 -8.09 -12.40
N LEU A 233 -6.63 -8.10 -11.66
CA LEU A 233 -6.52 -7.44 -10.36
C LEU A 233 -6.75 -5.92 -10.49
N ALA A 234 -6.10 -5.27 -11.45
CA ALA A 234 -6.31 -3.85 -11.76
C ALA A 234 -7.76 -3.57 -12.20
N GLY A 235 -8.35 -4.47 -12.98
CA GLY A 235 -9.76 -4.43 -13.37
C GLY A 235 -10.73 -4.50 -12.19
N MET A 236 -10.39 -5.23 -11.12
CA MET A 236 -11.17 -5.27 -9.87
C MET A 236 -10.94 -4.02 -9.02
N GLN A 237 -9.69 -3.58 -8.86
CA GLN A 237 -9.33 -2.36 -8.13
C GLN A 237 -10.09 -1.14 -8.66
N ASN A 238 -10.07 -0.93 -9.98
CA ASN A 238 -10.75 0.21 -10.61
C ASN A 238 -12.27 0.21 -10.43
N LYS A 239 -12.89 -0.97 -10.24
CA LYS A 239 -14.32 -1.08 -9.93
C LYS A 239 -14.57 -0.80 -8.44
N LEU A 240 -13.79 -1.44 -7.57
CA LEU A 240 -13.90 -1.27 -6.12
C LEU A 240 -13.65 0.17 -5.67
N SER A 241 -12.75 0.90 -6.32
CA SER A 241 -12.47 2.29 -5.99
C SER A 241 -13.63 3.24 -6.34
N LYS A 242 -14.40 2.94 -7.39
CA LYS A 242 -15.58 3.71 -7.80
C LYS A 242 -16.81 3.44 -6.92
N THR A 243 -16.99 2.21 -6.45
CA THR A 243 -18.11 1.84 -5.57
C THR A 243 -17.95 2.38 -4.13
N SER A 244 -16.72 2.74 -3.73
CA SER A 244 -16.32 3.17 -2.38
C SER A 244 -16.93 4.51 -1.90
N THR A 245 -17.30 5.42 -2.80
CA THR A 245 -17.56 6.83 -2.44
C THR A 245 -18.97 7.16 -1.94
N LEU A 246 -19.99 6.33 -2.22
CA LEU A 246 -21.37 6.62 -1.81
C LEU A 246 -22.06 5.46 -1.06
N LEU A 247 -21.89 4.22 -1.56
CA LEU A 247 -22.57 3.01 -1.03
C LEU A 247 -21.80 2.32 0.10
N GLY A 248 -20.48 2.56 0.22
CA GLY A 248 -19.63 2.01 1.28
C GLY A 248 -20.00 2.46 2.69
N TYR A 249 -20.67 3.61 2.83
CA TYR A 249 -21.18 4.09 4.11
C TYR A 249 -22.41 3.31 4.59
N LEU A 250 -23.23 2.80 3.67
CA LEU A 250 -24.48 2.10 3.96
C LEU A 250 -24.34 0.56 3.97
N ASN A 251 -23.17 0.01 3.66
CA ASN A 251 -22.93 -1.45 3.65
C ASN A 251 -23.92 -2.24 2.76
N LEU A 252 -24.42 -1.62 1.68
CA LEU A 252 -25.37 -2.24 0.74
C LEU A 252 -24.70 -3.20 -0.27
N SER A 253 -23.47 -3.65 0.01
CA SER A 253 -22.65 -4.51 -0.84
C SER A 253 -23.22 -5.92 -1.06
N PHE A 254 -24.32 -6.29 -0.38
CA PHE A 254 -24.99 -7.58 -0.51
C PHE A 254 -25.94 -7.66 -1.72
N LEU A 255 -26.30 -6.53 -2.34
CA LEU A 255 -27.18 -6.54 -3.51
C LEU A 255 -26.39 -6.96 -4.77
N PRO A 256 -26.84 -7.98 -5.52
CA PRO A 256 -26.16 -8.44 -6.72
C PRO A 256 -26.30 -7.42 -7.87
N SER A 257 -25.38 -6.45 -7.89
CA SER A 257 -25.25 -5.48 -8.98
C SER A 257 -24.49 -6.08 -10.19
N LYS A 258 -24.59 -5.44 -11.36
CA LYS A 258 -23.77 -5.80 -12.54
C LYS A 258 -22.28 -5.73 -12.21
N GLU A 259 -21.85 -4.69 -11.50
CA GLU A 259 -20.46 -4.51 -11.05
C GLU A 259 -20.02 -5.66 -10.13
N SER A 260 -20.88 -6.07 -9.19
CA SER A 260 -20.60 -7.20 -8.30
C SER A 260 -20.38 -8.48 -9.09
N ARG A 261 -21.20 -8.76 -10.11
CA ARG A 261 -21.05 -9.95 -10.97
C ARG A 261 -19.74 -9.94 -11.75
N GLU A 262 -19.35 -8.79 -12.30
CA GLU A 262 -18.08 -8.64 -13.02
C GLU A 262 -16.89 -8.84 -12.09
N ILE A 263 -16.91 -8.27 -10.88
CA ILE A 263 -15.86 -8.50 -9.88
C ILE A 263 -15.76 -10.00 -9.54
N TRP A 264 -16.89 -10.68 -9.35
CA TRP A 264 -16.90 -12.13 -9.12
C TRP A 264 -16.34 -12.95 -10.29
N LYS A 265 -16.62 -12.54 -11.53
CA LYS A 265 -16.05 -13.17 -12.74
C LYS A 265 -14.53 -13.02 -12.75
N LEU A 266 -14.03 -11.79 -12.56
CA LEU A 266 -12.60 -11.50 -12.51
C LEU A 266 -11.90 -12.27 -11.38
N LYS A 267 -12.51 -12.34 -10.19
CA LYS A 267 -12.01 -13.14 -9.07
C LYS A 267 -11.80 -14.60 -9.48
N LYS A 268 -12.82 -15.23 -10.07
CA LYS A 268 -12.75 -16.64 -10.48
C LYS A 268 -11.66 -16.88 -11.51
N GLU A 269 -11.52 -15.99 -12.49
CA GLU A 269 -10.45 -16.08 -13.49
C GLU A 269 -9.06 -15.97 -12.85
N VAL A 270 -8.86 -15.05 -11.89
CA VAL A 270 -7.61 -14.94 -11.14
C VAL A 270 -7.34 -16.19 -10.30
N ASP A 271 -8.36 -16.74 -9.62
CA ASP A 271 -8.23 -17.98 -8.85
C ASP A 271 -7.73 -19.13 -9.73
N VAL A 272 -8.32 -19.30 -10.92
CA VAL A 272 -7.91 -20.33 -11.88
C VAL A 272 -6.48 -20.12 -12.37
N LEU A 273 -6.11 -18.89 -12.73
CA LEU A 273 -4.75 -18.59 -13.21
C LEU A 273 -3.69 -18.89 -12.16
N ILE A 274 -3.90 -18.45 -10.92
CA ILE A 274 -2.97 -18.73 -9.82
C ILE A 274 -2.94 -20.23 -9.50
N MET A 275 -4.09 -20.90 -9.51
CA MET A 275 -4.13 -22.35 -9.28
C MET A 275 -3.37 -23.13 -10.36
N ASN A 276 -3.41 -22.68 -11.62
CA ASN A 276 -2.62 -23.29 -12.69
C ASN A 276 -1.11 -23.14 -12.45
N ILE A 277 -0.66 -21.99 -11.94
CA ILE A 277 0.75 -21.77 -11.58
C ILE A 277 1.15 -22.71 -10.42
N ILE A 278 0.30 -22.83 -9.39
CA ILE A 278 0.53 -23.73 -8.25
C ILE A 278 0.61 -25.18 -8.73
N ASN A 279 -0.35 -25.64 -9.53
CA ASN A 279 -0.40 -27.00 -10.06
C ASN A 279 0.82 -27.32 -10.94
N ALA A 280 1.24 -26.37 -11.78
CA ALA A 280 2.45 -26.53 -12.60
C ALA A 280 3.69 -26.69 -11.72
N ARG A 281 3.79 -25.91 -10.63
CA ARG A 281 4.90 -26.00 -9.67
C ARG A 281 4.90 -27.33 -8.92
N GLU A 282 3.74 -27.79 -8.45
CA GLU A 282 3.62 -29.09 -7.77
C GLU A 282 3.98 -30.25 -8.70
N LYS A 283 3.56 -30.20 -9.97
CA LYS A 283 3.94 -31.18 -10.98
C LYS A 283 5.46 -31.19 -11.21
N GLN A 284 6.08 -30.02 -11.38
CA GLN A 284 7.54 -29.92 -11.53
C GLN A 284 8.28 -30.50 -10.32
N ASN A 285 7.80 -30.25 -9.10
CA ASN A 285 8.38 -30.81 -7.89
C ASN A 285 8.27 -32.34 -7.79
N GLN A 286 7.25 -32.95 -8.42
CA GLN A 286 7.08 -34.40 -8.47
C GLN A 286 7.97 -35.05 -9.54
N GLU A 287 8.20 -34.36 -10.66
CA GLU A 287 9.01 -34.86 -11.78
C GLU A 287 10.53 -34.71 -11.52
N ASN A 288 10.95 -33.75 -10.69
CA ASN A 288 12.35 -33.55 -10.31
C ASN A 288 12.84 -34.60 -9.30
N ASN A 289 13.33 -35.74 -9.80
CA ASN A 289 13.92 -36.82 -8.99
C ASN A 289 15.21 -36.43 -8.25
N ASN A 290 15.87 -35.33 -8.65
CA ASN A 290 17.13 -34.87 -8.03
C ASN A 290 16.93 -34.11 -6.70
N GLY A 291 15.69 -33.88 -6.26
CA GLY A 291 15.38 -33.20 -5.00
C GLY A 291 15.60 -31.68 -4.98
N GLU A 292 16.16 -31.10 -6.04
CA GLU A 292 16.32 -29.65 -6.18
C GLU A 292 14.98 -28.98 -6.53
N ARG A 293 14.40 -28.33 -5.53
CA ARG A 293 13.20 -27.48 -5.67
C ARG A 293 13.60 -26.04 -5.93
N GLN A 294 12.75 -25.33 -6.67
CA GLN A 294 12.85 -23.88 -6.80
C GLN A 294 12.85 -23.22 -5.42
N ASN A 295 13.71 -22.22 -5.20
CA ASN A 295 13.86 -21.56 -3.89
C ASN A 295 13.28 -20.14 -3.91
N ASP A 296 12.09 -20.00 -4.49
CA ASP A 296 11.34 -18.74 -4.57
C ASP A 296 10.21 -18.66 -3.52
N LEU A 297 9.57 -17.49 -3.45
CA LEU A 297 8.53 -17.20 -2.47
C LEU A 297 7.31 -18.11 -2.65
N LEU A 298 6.91 -18.41 -3.90
CA LEU A 298 5.80 -19.32 -4.18
C LEU A 298 6.05 -20.70 -3.57
N GLN A 299 7.24 -21.28 -3.79
CA GLN A 299 7.57 -22.60 -3.23
C GLN A 299 7.49 -22.58 -1.70
N LYS A 300 8.00 -21.51 -1.07
CA LYS A 300 7.97 -21.37 0.39
C LYS A 300 6.57 -21.25 0.95
N ILE A 301 5.67 -20.56 0.24
CA ILE A 301 4.26 -20.47 0.61
C ILE A 301 3.62 -21.87 0.58
N ILE A 302 3.83 -22.63 -0.50
CA ILE A 302 3.30 -23.99 -0.65
C ILE A 302 3.79 -24.88 0.50
N GLU A 303 5.10 -24.88 0.78
CA GLU A 303 5.71 -25.67 1.85
C GLU A 303 5.20 -25.28 3.24
N GLY A 304 5.10 -23.98 3.52
CA GLY A 304 4.64 -23.48 4.81
C GLY A 304 3.16 -23.77 5.06
N VAL A 305 2.32 -23.64 4.04
CA VAL A 305 0.89 -23.98 4.15
C VAL A 305 0.69 -25.50 4.25
N ALA A 306 1.48 -26.31 3.54
CA ALA A 306 1.45 -27.76 3.70
C ALA A 306 1.85 -28.19 5.12
N LYS A 307 2.89 -27.58 5.70
CA LYS A 307 3.29 -27.81 7.10
C LYS A 307 2.18 -27.43 8.08
N GLU A 308 1.57 -26.26 7.88
CA GLU A 308 0.44 -25.79 8.70
C GLU A 308 -0.77 -26.72 8.61
N LYS A 309 -1.06 -27.28 7.44
CA LYS A 309 -2.11 -28.29 7.25
C LYS A 309 -1.85 -29.53 8.12
N LEU A 310 -0.61 -30.02 8.15
CA LEU A 310 -0.22 -31.17 8.99
C LEU A 310 -0.35 -30.85 10.49
N LEU A 311 0.10 -29.68 10.92
CA LEU A 311 -0.02 -29.25 12.32
C LEU A 311 -1.48 -29.05 12.75
N ASN A 312 -2.37 -28.65 11.85
CA ASN A 312 -3.80 -28.57 12.12
C ASN A 312 -4.45 -29.95 12.36
N VAL A 313 -3.92 -31.02 11.77
CA VAL A 313 -4.37 -32.40 12.05
C VAL A 313 -4.01 -32.81 13.47
N SER A 314 -2.82 -32.42 13.96
CA SER A 314 -2.36 -32.69 15.32
C SER A 314 -2.87 -31.70 16.38
N GLY A 315 -3.71 -30.72 16.00
CA GLY A 315 -4.23 -29.70 16.91
C GLY A 315 -3.23 -28.62 17.33
N GLN A 316 -2.04 -28.61 16.72
CA GLN A 316 -0.95 -27.66 17.00
C GLN A 316 -0.86 -26.51 15.97
N GLY A 317 -1.77 -26.48 14.99
CA GLY A 317 -1.82 -25.45 13.96
C GLY A 317 -2.15 -24.06 14.51
N THR A 318 -1.68 -23.04 13.81
CA THR A 318 -1.95 -21.62 14.10
C THR A 318 -3.34 -21.20 13.62
N LEU A 319 -3.77 -21.75 12.48
CA LEU A 319 -5.06 -21.49 11.84
C LEU A 319 -6.18 -22.32 12.47
N LYS A 320 -7.43 -21.98 12.19
CA LYS A 320 -8.58 -22.77 12.66
C LYS A 320 -8.70 -24.05 11.85
N ARG A 321 -9.08 -25.16 12.50
CA ARG A 321 -9.39 -26.43 11.81
C ARG A 321 -10.51 -26.21 10.78
N GLY A 322 -10.32 -26.72 9.55
CA GLY A 322 -11.26 -26.57 8.44
C GLY A 322 -11.03 -25.35 7.54
N HIS A 323 -9.94 -24.59 7.74
CA HIS A 323 -9.53 -23.53 6.81
C HIS A 323 -9.17 -24.11 5.43
N ASP A 324 -9.65 -23.47 4.36
CA ASP A 324 -9.28 -23.86 2.99
C ASP A 324 -7.84 -23.41 2.71
N MET A 325 -6.93 -24.38 2.73
CA MET A 325 -5.50 -24.14 2.56
C MET A 325 -5.14 -23.82 1.11
N ASN A 326 -5.85 -24.37 0.13
CA ASN A 326 -5.60 -24.06 -1.29
C ASN A 326 -6.03 -22.63 -1.59
N GLN A 327 -7.22 -22.24 -1.11
CA GLN A 327 -7.67 -20.85 -1.24
C GLN A 327 -6.74 -19.89 -0.50
N LEU A 328 -6.18 -20.27 0.65
CA LEU A 328 -5.21 -19.45 1.37
C LEU A 328 -3.94 -19.18 0.54
N ILE A 329 -3.37 -20.20 -0.13
CA ILE A 329 -2.21 -20.01 -1.01
C ILE A 329 -2.56 -19.01 -2.12
N ILE A 330 -3.73 -19.17 -2.76
CA ILE A 330 -4.21 -18.26 -3.81
C ILE A 330 -4.34 -16.83 -3.29
N ASP A 331 -4.93 -16.65 -2.11
CA ASP A 331 -5.16 -15.33 -1.51
C ASP A 331 -3.85 -14.63 -1.08
N ILE A 332 -2.87 -15.39 -0.60
CA ILE A 332 -1.51 -14.89 -0.36
C ILE A 332 -0.87 -14.45 -1.69
N CYS A 333 -0.96 -15.27 -2.73
CA CYS A 333 -0.40 -14.94 -4.05
C CYS A 333 -1.02 -13.67 -4.65
N LYS A 334 -2.35 -13.51 -4.58
CA LYS A 334 -3.03 -12.27 -5.00
C LYS A 334 -2.50 -11.05 -4.27
N SER A 335 -2.25 -11.17 -2.97
CA SER A 335 -1.69 -10.08 -2.17
C SER A 335 -0.30 -9.68 -2.62
N ILE A 336 0.55 -10.65 -2.99
CA ILE A 336 1.92 -10.41 -3.47
C ILE A 336 1.90 -9.80 -4.87
N TYR A 337 1.12 -10.35 -5.81
CA TYR A 337 0.95 -9.79 -7.15
C TYR A 337 0.45 -8.34 -7.10
N PHE A 338 -0.55 -8.07 -6.26
CA PHE A 338 -1.07 -6.71 -6.10
C PHE A 338 -0.06 -5.75 -5.46
N ALA A 339 0.56 -6.14 -4.34
CA ALA A 339 1.47 -5.25 -3.59
C ALA A 339 2.82 -5.02 -4.29
N GLY A 340 3.34 -6.01 -5.02
CA GLY A 340 4.67 -5.93 -5.62
C GLY A 340 4.73 -5.15 -6.94
N SER A 341 3.59 -4.88 -7.56
CA SER A 341 3.53 -4.25 -8.89
C SER A 341 3.31 -2.73 -8.80
N GLU A 342 2.06 -2.32 -8.55
CA GLU A 342 1.64 -0.93 -8.78
C GLU A 342 2.30 0.08 -7.83
N SER A 343 2.52 -0.27 -6.56
CA SER A 343 3.18 0.65 -5.62
C SER A 343 4.66 0.88 -5.95
N THR A 344 5.38 -0.15 -6.42
CA THR A 344 6.79 0.04 -6.78
C THR A 344 6.91 0.88 -8.04
N ALA A 345 6.10 0.58 -9.07
CA ALA A 345 6.03 1.36 -10.30
C ALA A 345 5.76 2.84 -10.02
N LEU A 346 4.75 3.16 -9.20
CA LEU A 346 4.43 4.54 -8.85
C LEU A 346 5.56 5.22 -8.06
N SER A 347 6.28 4.50 -7.21
CA SER A 347 7.45 5.05 -6.51
C SER A 347 8.54 5.48 -7.48
N VAL A 348 8.79 4.69 -8.52
CA VAL A 348 9.73 5.03 -9.60
C VAL A 348 9.19 6.20 -10.42
N VAL A 349 7.91 6.19 -10.81
CA VAL A 349 7.27 7.29 -11.57
C VAL A 349 7.49 8.63 -10.87
N TRP A 350 7.19 8.71 -9.57
CA TRP A 350 7.34 9.94 -8.80
C TRP A 350 8.81 10.32 -8.54
N ALA A 351 9.72 9.35 -8.46
CA ALA A 351 11.15 9.66 -8.39
C ALA A 351 11.69 10.22 -9.71
N LEU A 352 11.29 9.65 -10.85
CA LEU A 352 11.65 10.18 -12.17
C LEU A 352 11.01 11.56 -12.43
N TYR A 353 9.79 11.80 -11.93
CA TYR A 353 9.19 13.14 -11.89
C TYR A 353 10.11 14.15 -11.21
N LEU A 354 10.51 13.87 -9.97
CA LEU A 354 11.37 14.78 -9.20
C LEU A 354 12.73 14.94 -9.88
N LEU A 355 13.33 13.88 -10.41
CA LEU A 355 14.58 13.97 -11.15
C LEU A 355 14.47 14.80 -12.43
N ALA A 356 13.32 14.77 -13.11
CA ALA A 356 13.05 15.60 -14.29
C ALA A 356 12.83 17.07 -13.93
N VAL A 357 12.29 17.37 -12.74
CA VAL A 357 12.14 18.74 -12.21
C VAL A 357 13.48 19.29 -11.68
N TYR A 358 14.31 18.42 -11.09
CA TYR A 358 15.58 18.76 -10.45
C TYR A 358 16.77 18.05 -11.13
N PRO A 359 17.17 18.51 -12.34
CA PRO A 359 18.16 17.82 -13.18
C PRO A 359 19.57 17.76 -12.57
N GLU A 360 19.90 18.61 -11.59
CA GLU A 360 21.15 18.54 -10.85
C GLU A 360 21.32 17.20 -10.13
N TRP A 361 20.22 16.59 -9.68
CA TRP A 361 20.26 15.27 -9.05
C TRP A 361 20.49 14.14 -10.03
N GLN A 362 20.03 14.27 -11.29
CA GLN A 362 20.41 13.33 -12.34
C GLN A 362 21.93 13.33 -12.53
N LYS A 363 22.55 14.53 -12.57
CA LYS A 363 24.01 14.65 -12.68
C LYS A 363 24.73 14.02 -11.48
N ARG A 364 24.34 14.34 -10.24
CA ARG A 364 24.99 13.79 -9.03
C ARG A 364 24.88 12.26 -8.95
N ILE A 365 23.75 11.69 -9.33
CA ILE A 365 23.58 10.23 -9.40
C ILE A 365 24.51 9.64 -10.45
N ARG A 366 24.68 10.28 -11.62
CA ARG A 366 25.62 9.81 -12.64
C ARG A 366 27.07 9.87 -12.17
N ASP A 367 27.47 10.95 -11.52
CA ASP A 367 28.81 11.10 -10.95
C ASP A 367 29.07 9.98 -9.92
N GLU A 368 28.09 9.68 -9.06
CA GLU A 368 28.14 8.56 -8.12
C GLU A 368 28.20 7.18 -8.81
N ILE A 369 27.48 6.98 -9.91
CA ILE A 369 27.57 5.73 -10.70
C ILE A 369 28.98 5.56 -11.24
N SER A 370 29.57 6.61 -11.83
CA SER A 370 30.95 6.55 -12.32
C SER A 370 31.96 6.28 -11.22
N GLU A 371 31.79 6.85 -10.02
CA GLU A 371 32.66 6.59 -8.87
C GLU A 371 32.55 5.14 -8.36
N VAL A 372 31.33 4.61 -8.26
CA VAL A 372 31.08 3.30 -7.63
C VAL A 372 31.31 2.13 -8.59
N PHE A 373 30.98 2.31 -9.87
CA PHE A 373 31.06 1.24 -10.89
C PHE A 373 32.29 1.36 -11.79
N GLY A 374 32.99 2.50 -11.80
CA GLY A 374 34.20 2.69 -12.60
C GLY A 374 33.93 2.62 -14.11
N ASP A 375 34.80 1.90 -14.82
CA ASP A 375 34.73 1.72 -16.29
C ASP A 375 33.77 0.60 -16.75
N ASP A 376 32.96 0.02 -15.84
CA ASP A 376 31.94 -0.97 -16.21
C ASP A 376 30.96 -0.33 -17.23
N SER A 377 30.97 -0.82 -18.47
CA SER A 377 30.09 -0.32 -19.54
C SER A 377 29.37 -1.48 -20.25
N PRO A 378 28.05 -1.68 -20.01
CA PRO A 378 27.21 -0.95 -19.05
C PRO A 378 27.49 -1.35 -17.59
N PRO A 379 27.21 -0.48 -16.60
CA PRO A 379 27.34 -0.80 -15.19
C PRO A 379 26.37 -1.92 -14.80
N SER A 380 26.86 -2.97 -14.14
CA SER A 380 25.98 -4.01 -13.58
C SER A 380 25.63 -3.71 -12.12
N PHE A 381 24.35 -3.50 -11.88
CA PHE A 381 23.70 -3.29 -10.60
C PHE A 381 23.42 -4.60 -9.84
N THR A 382 24.02 -5.73 -10.25
CA THR A 382 23.89 -7.04 -9.58
C THR A 382 24.79 -7.21 -8.37
N ASP A 383 25.70 -6.27 -8.10
CA ASP A 383 26.50 -6.25 -6.89
C ASP A 383 25.85 -5.40 -5.79
N MET A 384 25.27 -6.08 -4.79
CA MET A 384 24.66 -5.40 -3.64
C MET A 384 25.64 -4.51 -2.86
N SER A 385 26.93 -4.84 -2.82
CA SER A 385 27.92 -4.02 -2.12
C SER A 385 28.14 -2.68 -2.82
N LYS A 386 28.12 -2.65 -4.16
CA LYS A 386 28.13 -1.43 -4.96
C LYS A 386 26.83 -0.64 -4.76
N LEU A 387 25.67 -1.30 -4.84
CA LEU A 387 24.38 -0.65 -4.58
C LEU A 387 24.34 0.04 -3.20
N GLN A 388 24.87 -0.58 -2.15
CA GLN A 388 24.91 -0.01 -0.81
C GLN A 388 25.78 1.26 -0.70
N LYS A 389 26.77 1.42 -1.58
CA LYS A 389 27.63 2.62 -1.65
C LYS A 389 26.97 3.80 -2.36
N MET A 390 25.88 3.58 -3.11
CA MET A 390 25.14 4.64 -3.81
C MET A 390 24.30 5.48 -2.83
N LYS A 391 24.95 6.37 -2.08
CA LYS A 391 24.34 7.19 -1.03
C LYS A 391 23.44 8.29 -1.61
N THR A 392 23.91 8.99 -2.64
CA THR A 392 23.19 10.05 -3.35
C THR A 392 21.87 9.51 -3.88
N LEU A 393 21.92 8.41 -4.63
CA LEU A 393 20.71 7.74 -5.12
C LEU A 393 19.78 7.32 -3.98
N THR A 394 20.35 6.78 -2.89
CA THR A 394 19.55 6.39 -1.71
C THR A 394 18.81 7.60 -1.11
N THR A 395 19.49 8.74 -0.96
CA THR A 395 18.85 9.96 -0.43
C THR A 395 17.75 10.50 -1.33
N VAL A 396 17.95 10.46 -2.65
CA VAL A 396 16.92 10.85 -3.64
C VAL A 396 15.69 9.95 -3.54
N VAL A 397 15.89 8.63 -3.43
CA VAL A 397 14.79 7.67 -3.28
C VAL A 397 14.01 7.92 -1.99
N LEU A 398 14.69 8.15 -0.87
CA LEU A 398 14.04 8.43 0.40
C LEU A 398 13.25 9.75 0.37
N GLU A 399 13.82 10.81 -0.17
CA GLU A 399 13.14 12.10 -0.29
C GLU A 399 11.95 12.04 -1.27
N SER A 400 12.08 11.28 -2.36
CA SER A 400 10.96 11.02 -3.27
C SER A 400 9.79 10.33 -2.57
N MET A 401 10.06 9.26 -1.81
CA MET A 401 9.02 8.57 -1.04
C MET A 401 8.44 9.42 0.09
N ARG A 402 9.21 10.37 0.64
CA ARG A 402 8.68 11.35 1.60
C ARG A 402 7.61 12.21 0.94
N LEU A 403 7.91 12.81 -0.20
CA LEU A 403 7.02 13.75 -0.87
C LEU A 403 5.87 13.06 -1.62
N TYR A 404 6.14 11.95 -2.31
CA TYR A 404 5.22 11.30 -3.25
C TYR A 404 5.12 9.78 -3.04
N GLY A 405 5.22 9.31 -1.79
CA GLY A 405 5.01 7.90 -1.46
C GLY A 405 3.64 7.38 -1.94
N PRO A 406 3.56 6.18 -2.57
CA PRO A 406 2.31 5.66 -3.14
C PRO A 406 1.19 5.48 -2.12
N ALA A 407 1.51 5.11 -0.88
CA ALA A 407 0.53 4.88 0.18
C ALA A 407 0.18 6.19 0.91
N VAL A 408 -0.91 6.85 0.48
CA VAL A 408 -1.32 8.17 1.03
C VAL A 408 -1.97 8.10 2.41
N THR A 409 -2.56 6.96 2.78
CA THR A 409 -3.24 6.80 4.07
C THR A 409 -2.72 5.58 4.82
N ASN A 410 -2.51 5.74 6.12
CA ASN A 410 -2.34 4.62 7.04
C ASN A 410 -3.53 4.59 8.00
N SER A 411 -4.15 3.42 8.17
CA SER A 411 -5.25 3.25 9.11
C SER A 411 -5.13 1.97 9.93
N ARG A 412 -5.64 2.01 11.16
CA ARG A 412 -5.67 0.87 12.08
C ARG A 412 -7.00 0.81 12.83
N GLU A 413 -7.35 -0.37 13.32
CA GLU A 413 -8.46 -0.59 14.25
C GLU A 413 -7.91 -1.18 15.55
N THR A 414 -8.41 -0.68 16.68
CA THR A 414 -8.09 -1.19 18.01
C THR A 414 -9.05 -2.33 18.38
N PHE A 415 -8.56 -3.55 18.57
CA PHE A 415 -9.35 -4.72 18.95
C PHE A 415 -9.47 -4.94 20.47
N ALA A 416 -8.69 -4.17 21.23
CA ALA A 416 -8.74 -4.06 22.69
C ALA A 416 -8.61 -2.59 23.11
N ASP A 417 -8.83 -2.30 24.39
CA ASP A 417 -8.44 -1.01 24.96
C ASP A 417 -6.91 -0.97 25.06
N LEU A 418 -6.27 0.03 24.46
CA LEU A 418 -4.81 0.13 24.35
C LEU A 418 -4.30 1.38 25.05
N LYS A 419 -3.18 1.27 25.78
CA LYS A 419 -2.44 2.43 26.29
C LYS A 419 -1.26 2.72 25.35
N ILE A 420 -1.24 3.91 24.76
CA ILE A 420 -0.22 4.38 23.81
C ILE A 420 0.32 5.71 24.31
N GLY A 421 1.51 5.69 24.90
CA GLY A 421 2.05 6.85 25.62
C GLY A 421 1.07 7.30 26.71
N ASP A 422 0.65 8.56 26.61
CA ASP A 422 -0.30 9.19 27.53
C ASP A 422 -1.78 8.93 27.16
N LEU A 423 -2.03 8.29 26.01
CA LEU A 423 -3.36 8.06 25.47
C LEU A 423 -3.91 6.67 25.82
N VAL A 424 -5.20 6.61 26.10
CA VAL A 424 -6.02 5.41 26.21
C VAL A 424 -6.94 5.35 24.99
N LEU A 425 -6.64 4.42 24.08
CA LEU A 425 -7.40 4.18 22.85
C LEU A 425 -8.43 3.07 23.10
N PRO A 426 -9.74 3.36 23.10
CA PRO A 426 -10.77 2.37 23.38
C PRO A 426 -10.96 1.39 22.21
N LYS A 427 -11.36 0.15 22.53
CA LYS A 427 -11.72 -0.90 21.57
C LYS A 427 -12.78 -0.41 20.57
N GLY A 428 -12.54 -0.72 19.30
CA GLY A 428 -13.37 -0.31 18.16
C GLY A 428 -13.14 1.11 17.65
N LEU A 429 -12.07 1.78 18.09
CA LEU A 429 -11.61 3.05 17.52
C LEU A 429 -10.82 2.81 16.22
N TYR A 430 -11.05 3.67 15.23
CA TYR A 430 -10.29 3.70 13.99
C TYR A 430 -9.24 4.79 14.02
N LEU A 431 -7.96 4.44 13.85
CA LEU A 431 -6.87 5.40 13.72
C LEU A 431 -6.67 5.73 12.24
N TRP A 432 -6.52 7.01 11.92
CA TRP A 432 -6.28 7.49 10.56
C TRP A 432 -5.11 8.47 10.52
N MET A 433 -4.19 8.25 9.59
CA MET A 433 -3.06 9.11 9.29
C MET A 433 -3.05 9.43 7.80
N PHE A 434 -2.90 10.70 7.46
CA PHE A 434 -2.66 11.14 6.09
C PHE A 434 -1.16 11.37 5.90
N VAL A 435 -0.50 10.41 5.26
CA VAL A 435 0.96 10.32 5.18
C VAL A 435 1.58 11.54 4.48
N PRO A 436 1.05 12.05 3.35
CA PRO A 436 1.60 13.25 2.69
C PRO A 436 1.63 14.49 3.57
N SER A 437 0.62 14.67 4.45
CA SER A 437 0.57 15.80 5.40
C SER A 437 1.58 15.61 6.52
N LEU A 438 1.62 14.42 7.12
CA LEU A 438 2.61 14.07 8.14
C LEU A 438 4.06 14.20 7.64
N HIS A 439 4.31 13.80 6.40
CA HIS A 439 5.63 13.91 5.75
C HIS A 439 6.03 15.34 5.44
N ARG A 440 5.11 16.31 5.56
CA ARG A 440 5.33 17.75 5.35
C ARG A 440 5.12 18.56 6.64
N ASP A 441 5.00 17.90 7.78
CA ASP A 441 4.85 18.55 9.07
C ASP A 441 6.14 19.30 9.46
N VAL A 442 6.06 20.62 9.48
CA VAL A 442 7.20 21.51 9.77
C VAL A 442 7.77 21.24 11.17
N ASP A 443 6.94 20.85 12.14
CA ASP A 443 7.39 20.53 13.50
C ASP A 443 8.31 19.30 13.53
N ASN A 444 8.15 18.39 12.55
CA ASN A 444 8.94 17.18 12.45
C ASN A 444 10.10 17.30 11.45
N TRP A 445 9.85 17.93 10.30
CA TRP A 445 10.74 17.95 9.14
C TRP A 445 11.52 19.26 8.98
N GLY A 446 11.18 20.31 9.71
CA GLY A 446 11.82 21.62 9.63
C GLY A 446 11.12 22.59 8.66
N PRO A 447 11.59 23.85 8.58
CA PRO A 447 10.95 24.90 7.78
C PRO A 447 10.94 24.61 6.28
N ASP A 448 11.89 23.80 5.80
CA ASP A 448 12.03 23.37 4.41
C ASP A 448 11.27 22.04 4.13
N ALA A 449 10.26 21.69 4.94
CA ALA A 449 9.50 20.45 4.82
C ALA A 449 8.77 20.28 3.46
N LEU A 450 8.51 21.36 2.75
CA LEU A 450 7.85 21.34 1.44
C LEU A 450 8.83 21.14 0.28
N GLU A 451 10.12 21.42 0.50
CA GLU A 451 11.15 21.36 -0.53
C GLU A 451 11.60 19.92 -0.82
N PHE A 452 12.00 19.66 -2.06
CA PHE A 452 12.73 18.44 -2.41
C PHE A 452 14.21 18.61 -2.06
N LYS A 453 14.63 18.05 -0.93
CA LYS A 453 15.99 18.19 -0.39
C LYS A 453 16.58 16.84 0.01
N PRO A 454 17.10 16.06 -0.94
CA PRO A 454 17.70 14.75 -0.65
C PRO A 454 18.80 14.79 0.42
N GLU A 455 19.59 15.87 0.54
CA GLU A 455 20.64 16.00 1.55
C GLU A 455 20.13 15.84 2.99
N ARG A 456 18.83 16.05 3.23
CA ARG A 456 18.19 15.78 4.53
C ARG A 456 18.43 14.34 5.01
N PHE A 457 18.54 13.40 4.08
CA PHE A 457 18.80 11.98 4.36
C PHE A 457 20.28 11.61 4.35
N ALA A 458 21.23 12.56 4.32
CA ALA A 458 22.66 12.27 4.29
C ALA A 458 23.13 11.40 5.47
N ASN A 459 22.52 11.57 6.64
CA ASN A 459 22.76 10.77 7.85
C ASN A 459 21.67 9.70 8.07
N GLY A 460 21.02 9.26 6.99
CA GLY A 460 19.88 8.35 7.02
C GLY A 460 18.61 8.98 7.60
N VAL A 461 17.57 8.16 7.75
CA VAL A 461 16.26 8.60 8.29
C VAL A 461 16.39 9.19 9.70
N SER A 462 17.35 8.70 10.50
CA SER A 462 17.62 9.18 11.85
C SER A 462 18.07 10.64 11.93
N GLY A 463 18.78 11.12 10.91
CA GLY A 463 19.21 12.51 10.83
C GLY A 463 18.21 13.42 10.10
N ALA A 464 17.15 12.86 9.51
CA ALA A 464 16.29 13.59 8.59
C ALA A 464 15.14 14.35 9.26
N CYS A 465 14.69 13.92 10.45
CA CYS A 465 13.55 14.51 11.14
C CYS A 465 13.58 14.23 12.66
N LYS A 466 12.79 14.97 13.42
CA LYS A 466 12.72 14.87 14.89
C LYS A 466 12.17 13.53 15.39
N TYR A 467 11.12 13.03 14.76
CA TYR A 467 10.48 11.74 15.05
C TYR A 467 10.60 10.84 13.83
N THR A 468 11.63 10.02 13.81
CA THR A 468 11.97 9.13 12.68
C THR A 468 10.84 8.16 12.32
N GLN A 469 10.05 7.75 13.32
CA GLN A 469 8.89 6.88 13.16
C GLN A 469 7.75 7.56 12.41
N ALA A 470 7.76 8.89 12.26
CA ALA A 470 6.79 9.63 11.44
C ALA A 470 7.15 9.61 9.94
N TYR A 471 8.29 9.03 9.56
CA TYR A 471 8.58 8.66 8.18
C TYR A 471 7.96 7.29 7.87
N LEU A 472 6.80 7.30 7.21
CA LEU A 472 5.89 6.18 7.00
C LEU A 472 5.72 5.72 5.54
N PRO A 473 6.72 5.78 4.63
CA PRO A 473 6.52 5.32 3.25
C PRO A 473 6.18 3.83 3.16
N PHE A 474 6.55 3.05 4.19
CA PHE A 474 6.32 1.63 4.32
C PHE A 474 5.42 1.27 5.52
N GLY A 475 4.74 2.26 6.11
CA GLY A 475 3.95 2.11 7.33
C GLY A 475 4.80 2.04 8.61
N TYR A 476 4.24 1.45 9.68
CA TYR A 476 4.88 1.40 11.00
C TYR A 476 4.46 0.18 11.84
N GLY A 477 5.20 -0.04 12.92
CA GLY A 477 4.94 -1.04 13.95
C GLY A 477 4.95 -2.46 13.42
N SER A 478 4.18 -3.35 14.04
CA SER A 478 4.09 -4.77 13.65
C SER A 478 3.56 -4.96 12.21
N ARG A 479 2.89 -3.96 11.65
CA ARG A 479 2.26 -3.95 10.32
C ARG A 479 3.09 -3.22 9.25
N PHE A 480 4.36 -2.96 9.52
CA PHE A 480 5.31 -2.43 8.55
C PHE A 480 5.42 -3.32 7.29
N CYS A 481 5.64 -2.71 6.13
CA CYS A 481 5.72 -3.37 4.82
C CYS A 481 6.82 -4.44 4.79
N LEU A 482 6.46 -5.67 4.41
CA LEU A 482 7.42 -6.76 4.28
C LEU A 482 8.35 -6.61 3.06
N GLY A 483 7.89 -5.90 2.03
CA GLY A 483 8.62 -5.70 0.79
C GLY A 483 9.61 -4.53 0.80
N GLN A 484 9.83 -3.83 1.91
CA GLN A 484 10.68 -2.62 1.93
C GLN A 484 12.05 -2.85 1.27
N ASN A 485 12.75 -3.90 1.69
CA ASN A 485 14.09 -4.21 1.18
C ASN A 485 14.08 -4.49 -0.33
N PHE A 486 13.09 -5.26 -0.78
CA PHE A 486 12.87 -5.58 -2.18
C PHE A 486 12.60 -4.31 -2.99
N THR A 487 11.62 -3.51 -2.58
CA THR A 487 11.20 -2.27 -3.25
C THR A 487 12.32 -1.23 -3.30
N LEU A 488 13.02 -0.99 -2.20
CA LEU A 488 14.14 -0.05 -2.17
C LEU A 488 15.27 -0.48 -3.11
N THR A 489 15.54 -1.78 -3.18
CA THR A 489 16.56 -2.32 -4.08
C THR A 489 16.12 -2.18 -5.53
N GLU A 490 14.88 -2.57 -5.86
CA GLU A 490 14.30 -2.42 -7.20
C GLU A 490 14.34 -0.97 -7.66
N ILE A 491 13.83 -0.03 -6.86
CA ILE A 491 13.80 1.40 -7.20
C ILE A 491 15.21 1.92 -7.49
N LYS A 492 16.22 1.52 -6.71
CA LYS A 492 17.61 1.96 -6.94
C LYS A 492 18.16 1.43 -8.26
N ILE A 493 17.94 0.15 -8.56
CA ILE A 493 18.38 -0.44 -9.83
C ILE A 493 17.69 0.27 -11.00
N VAL A 494 16.37 0.44 -10.92
CA VAL A 494 15.58 1.08 -11.97
C VAL A 494 16.03 2.51 -12.21
N ILE A 495 16.06 3.35 -11.16
CA ILE A 495 16.45 4.76 -11.30
C ILE A 495 17.91 4.87 -11.75
N GLY A 496 18.82 4.07 -11.19
CA GLY A 496 20.23 4.08 -11.55
C GLY A 496 20.43 3.82 -13.04
N LEU A 497 19.78 2.78 -13.58
CA LEU A 497 19.83 2.46 -15.02
C LEU A 497 19.14 3.52 -15.88
N MET A 498 17.99 4.05 -15.46
CA MET A 498 17.29 5.10 -16.23
C MET A 498 18.12 6.39 -16.33
N VAL A 499 18.71 6.85 -15.22
CA VAL A 499 19.52 8.08 -15.15
C VAL A 499 20.89 7.90 -15.82
N HIS A 500 21.44 6.68 -15.84
CA HIS A 500 22.66 6.37 -16.55
C HIS A 500 22.49 6.49 -18.08
N ASN A 501 21.39 5.94 -18.60
CA ASN A 501 21.17 5.82 -20.05
C ASN A 501 20.46 7.05 -20.66
N PHE A 502 19.67 7.79 -19.89
CA PHE A 502 18.83 8.85 -20.41
C PHE A 502 19.02 10.20 -19.70
N ASP A 503 18.76 11.27 -20.45
CA ASP A 503 18.42 12.58 -19.90
C ASP A 503 16.89 12.72 -19.89
N LEU A 504 16.36 13.03 -18.70
CA LEU A 504 14.92 13.12 -18.45
C LEU A 504 14.53 14.58 -18.21
N LYS A 505 13.49 15.04 -18.90
CA LYS A 505 12.91 16.38 -18.70
C LYS A 505 11.40 16.28 -18.59
N LEU A 506 10.78 17.20 -17.85
CA LEU A 506 9.33 17.26 -17.78
C LEU A 506 8.76 17.68 -19.14
N SER A 507 7.75 16.98 -19.63
CA SER A 507 7.09 17.40 -20.86
C SER A 507 6.28 18.69 -20.62
N PRO A 508 6.27 19.65 -21.57
CA PRO A 508 5.34 20.77 -21.57
C PRO A 508 3.85 20.34 -21.54
N ASN A 509 3.54 19.12 -21.98
CA ASN A 509 2.19 18.55 -21.98
C ASN A 509 1.82 17.84 -20.67
N TYR A 510 2.70 17.86 -19.67
CA TYR A 510 2.43 17.29 -18.36
C TYR A 510 1.54 18.20 -17.52
N VAL A 511 0.54 17.61 -16.86
CA VAL A 511 -0.33 18.30 -15.91
C VAL A 511 -0.14 17.69 -14.53
N HIS A 512 0.43 18.46 -13.59
CA HIS A 512 0.66 17.98 -12.23
C HIS A 512 -0.65 17.89 -11.44
N CYS A 513 -1.28 16.71 -11.47
CA CYS A 513 -2.50 16.42 -10.72
C CYS A 513 -2.43 15.05 -10.03
N PRO A 514 -1.72 14.94 -8.90
CA PRO A 514 -1.76 13.74 -8.08
C PRO A 514 -3.18 13.46 -7.59
N ALA A 515 -3.61 12.20 -7.68
CA ALA A 515 -4.92 11.71 -7.25
C ALA A 515 -4.78 10.42 -6.44
N SER A 516 -5.77 10.13 -5.60
CA SER A 516 -5.79 8.90 -4.80
C SER A 516 -6.78 7.89 -5.38
N ASN A 517 -6.27 6.78 -5.90
CA ASN A 517 -7.05 5.61 -6.35
C ASN A 517 -6.55 4.35 -5.62
N LEU A 518 -6.70 4.32 -4.29
CA LEU A 518 -6.01 3.42 -3.34
C LEU A 518 -4.50 3.72 -3.19
N LEU A 519 -3.83 4.09 -4.28
CA LEU A 519 -2.46 4.59 -4.33
C LEU A 519 -2.41 6.01 -4.92
N LEU A 520 -1.30 6.72 -4.71
CA LEU A 520 -1.02 8.03 -5.31
C LEU A 520 -0.64 7.89 -6.78
N VAL A 521 -1.54 8.31 -7.67
CA VAL A 521 -1.35 8.22 -9.13
C VAL A 521 -1.35 9.61 -9.77
N PRO A 522 -0.56 9.87 -10.82
CA PRO A 522 -0.70 11.08 -11.62
C PRO A 522 -1.95 10.95 -12.52
N LYS A 523 -3.01 11.69 -12.19
CA LYS A 523 -4.35 11.54 -12.79
C LYS A 523 -4.36 11.58 -14.33
N TYR A 524 -3.48 12.38 -14.93
CA TYR A 524 -3.44 12.63 -16.38
C TYR A 524 -2.24 11.98 -17.09
N GLY A 525 -1.53 11.07 -16.42
CA GLY A 525 -0.32 10.49 -16.97
C GLY A 525 0.94 11.25 -16.55
N MET A 526 2.02 10.54 -16.21
CA MET A 526 3.35 11.14 -16.08
C MET A 526 4.06 11.18 -17.44
N LYS A 527 4.17 12.37 -18.03
CA LYS A 527 4.81 12.60 -19.32
C LYS A 527 6.21 13.19 -19.18
N LEU A 528 7.21 12.47 -19.67
CA LEU A 528 8.60 12.93 -19.72
C LEU A 528 9.08 13.02 -21.17
N LEU A 529 9.91 14.02 -21.46
CA LEU A 529 10.78 14.03 -22.63
C LEU A 529 12.05 13.24 -22.30
N VAL A 530 12.32 12.21 -23.11
CA VAL A 530 13.43 11.28 -22.91
C VAL A 530 14.36 11.35 -24.11
N SER A 531 15.67 11.46 -23.84
CA SER A 531 16.72 11.45 -24.86
C SER A 531 17.89 10.60 -24.40
N LYS A 532 18.61 9.97 -25.34
CA LYS A 532 19.82 9.20 -25.03
C LYS A 532 20.91 10.13 -24.51
N ARG A 533 21.67 9.68 -23.51
CA ARG A 533 22.88 10.38 -23.10
C ARG A 533 23.97 10.14 -24.15
N ASN A 534 24.51 11.20 -24.74
CA ASN A 534 25.70 11.08 -25.58
C ASN A 534 26.89 10.72 -24.68
N ALA A 535 27.50 9.56 -24.90
CA ALA A 535 28.76 9.15 -24.29
C ALA A 535 29.90 10.03 -24.83
N GLY A 536 30.00 11.26 -24.35
CA GLY A 536 30.98 12.23 -24.82
C GLY A 536 30.51 13.67 -24.69
N LYS A 537 30.46 14.18 -23.46
CA LYS A 537 30.76 15.56 -23.08
C LYS A 537 30.84 15.70 -21.56
#